data_AF-A0A7X5L5X2-F1
#
_entry.id   AF-A0A7X5L5X2-F1
#
_cell.length_a   1.000
_cell.length_b   1.000
_cell.length_c   1.000
_cell.angle_alpha   90.00
_cell.angle_beta   90.00
_cell.angle_gamma   90.00
#
_symmetry.space_group_name_H-M   'P 1'
#
loop_
_entity.id
_entity.type
_entity.pdbx_description
1 polymer ?
#
loop_
_entity_poly.entity_id
_entity_poly.type
_entity_poly.pdbx_seq_one_letter_code
_entity_poly.pdbx_strand_id
1 'polypeptide(L)'
;MYNTKFTMDSGKDLYPGYLNREQRILLRDKYKGKKEYMWCGCRPDARLYYKISEDLRIYPEHNGYTHDRYCCRYKDLAGSEQQKPPYYVGEDGEVTVFTSFDPKRFSRNVDNPENNQQYVVAPDEEPEESDEILIDKDNQEKQAKEPQLGLDGLIRGINVDCFTENVLNGKMVENRKNFSTYVYHRTKKVKLSRNKKTIGELTLEKNGVRFMYVPFAGIYQSKDQNFSRTYMQTIGADKKVFKNFTFPEIAEKAVTKFRKQYGIEPDANTVLAGFQYIKKNKSNNNTYRVLGRIHLFQVSDVGVYCRSITELNVFNALHRITKKNSAVKFWIPPEDVSVGAIIEIDGYHKKILLLFRSKSSEKISYNLDLYVPLVVDSSTIITEQRLYQLVQ
;
A
#
# COMPACT_ATOMS: atom_id res chain seq x y z
N MET A 1 -11.95 11.63 -4.11
CA MET A 1 -10.89 11.27 -3.15
C MET A 1 -9.77 10.56 -3.89
N TYR A 2 -8.73 11.20 -4.45
CA TYR A 2 -7.61 10.47 -5.10
C TYR A 2 -6.30 11.23 -4.95
N ASN A 3 -5.20 10.49 -4.90
CA ASN A 3 -3.79 10.89 -5.01
C ASN A 3 -3.51 12.37 -5.30
N THR A 4 -2.49 12.95 -4.65
CA THR A 4 -1.91 14.22 -5.10
C THR A 4 -1.49 14.00 -6.54
N LYS A 5 -2.34 14.46 -7.46
CA LYS A 5 -2.19 14.26 -8.89
C LYS A 5 -2.32 15.63 -9.51
N PHE A 6 -1.56 15.83 -10.56
CA PHE A 6 -1.74 16.98 -11.41
C PHE A 6 -2.57 16.58 -12.62
N THR A 7 -3.44 17.47 -13.05
CA THR A 7 -4.09 17.36 -14.35
C THR A 7 -3.34 18.28 -15.29
N MET A 8 -2.97 17.74 -16.44
CA MET A 8 -2.33 18.49 -17.51
C MET A 8 -3.38 19.17 -18.38
N ASP A 9 -2.98 20.19 -19.14
CA ASP A 9 -3.79 20.84 -20.18
C ASP A 9 -4.41 19.84 -21.18
N SER A 10 -3.70 18.75 -21.47
CA SER A 10 -4.17 17.61 -22.26
C SER A 10 -5.25 16.74 -21.60
N GLY A 11 -5.63 17.00 -20.35
CA GLY A 11 -6.51 16.14 -19.55
C GLY A 11 -5.83 14.92 -18.90
N LYS A 12 -4.53 14.70 -19.18
CA LYS A 12 -3.76 13.58 -18.63
C LYS A 12 -3.49 13.77 -17.13
N ASP A 13 -3.65 12.70 -16.36
CA ASP A 13 -3.27 12.67 -14.95
C ASP A 13 -1.77 12.39 -14.80
N LEU A 14 -1.11 13.16 -13.95
CA LEU A 14 0.27 12.96 -13.52
C LEU A 14 0.31 12.67 -12.03
N TYR A 15 1.05 11.64 -11.67
CA TYR A 15 1.25 11.24 -10.28
C TYR A 15 2.71 11.51 -9.88
N PRO A 16 2.98 12.58 -9.11
CA PRO A 16 4.34 13.06 -8.83
C PRO A 16 5.27 12.00 -8.25
N GLY A 17 4.77 11.22 -7.28
CA GLY A 17 5.53 10.16 -6.62
C GLY A 17 5.93 8.99 -7.53
N TYR A 18 5.38 8.94 -8.75
CA TYR A 18 5.71 7.92 -9.75
C TYR A 18 6.41 8.51 -10.98
N LEU A 19 6.65 9.83 -11.03
CA LEU A 19 7.41 10.46 -12.11
C LEU A 19 8.90 10.24 -11.91
N ASN A 20 9.51 9.47 -12.81
CA ASN A 20 10.94 9.29 -12.82
C ASN A 20 11.67 10.54 -13.38
N ARG A 21 13.00 10.58 -13.24
CA ARG A 21 13.83 11.72 -13.66
C ARG A 21 13.67 12.04 -15.15
N GLU A 22 13.65 11.03 -16.01
CA GLU A 22 13.52 11.19 -17.45
C GLU A 22 12.16 11.78 -17.84
N GLN A 23 11.08 11.28 -17.24
CA GLN A 23 9.73 11.80 -17.43
C GLN A 23 9.62 13.26 -16.97
N ARG A 24 10.25 13.62 -15.84
CA ARG A 24 10.28 15.01 -15.36
C ARG A 24 11.03 15.92 -16.34
N ILE A 25 12.14 15.47 -16.91
CA ILE A 25 12.89 16.21 -17.94
C ILE A 25 12.02 16.40 -19.20
N LEU A 26 11.43 15.32 -19.71
CA LEU A 26 10.58 15.36 -20.90
C LEU A 26 9.38 16.30 -20.72
N LEU A 27 8.72 16.27 -19.57
CA LEU A 27 7.62 17.18 -19.24
C LEU A 27 8.11 18.63 -19.14
N ARG A 28 9.20 18.88 -18.42
CA ARG A 28 9.79 20.22 -18.30
C ARG A 28 10.13 20.81 -19.68
N ASP A 29 10.79 20.02 -20.52
CA ASP A 29 11.27 20.48 -21.83
C ASP A 29 10.09 20.71 -22.80
N LYS A 30 9.08 19.84 -22.78
CA LYS A 30 7.85 20.00 -23.58
C LYS A 30 7.08 21.27 -23.23
N TYR A 31 7.08 21.67 -21.96
CA TYR A 31 6.31 22.81 -21.46
C TYR A 31 7.18 24.03 -21.10
N LYS A 32 8.43 24.06 -21.58
CA LYS A 32 9.37 25.15 -21.30
C LYS A 32 8.80 26.48 -21.79
N GLY A 33 8.68 27.45 -20.89
CA GLY A 33 8.14 28.79 -21.19
C GLY A 33 6.62 28.87 -21.27
N LYS A 34 5.90 27.74 -21.15
CA LYS A 34 4.43 27.72 -21.05
C LYS A 34 4.01 27.82 -19.58
N LYS A 35 3.03 28.68 -19.30
CA LYS A 35 2.38 28.77 -17.99
C LYS A 35 1.10 27.95 -17.96
N GLU A 36 0.60 27.65 -16.76
CA GLU A 36 -0.75 27.10 -16.56
C GLU A 36 -1.02 25.76 -17.27
N TYR A 37 0.01 24.98 -17.54
CA TYR A 37 -0.12 23.71 -18.28
C TYR A 37 -0.40 22.50 -17.36
N MET A 38 -0.22 22.67 -16.06
CA MET A 38 -0.37 21.64 -15.05
C MET A 38 -1.02 22.29 -13.82
N TRP A 39 -2.12 21.71 -13.34
CA TRP A 39 -2.79 22.19 -12.14
C TRP A 39 -3.13 21.05 -11.19
N CYS A 40 -3.37 21.38 -9.93
CA CYS A 40 -3.79 20.41 -8.93
C CYS A 40 -5.12 19.77 -9.33
N GLY A 41 -5.10 18.46 -9.60
CA GLY A 41 -6.32 17.70 -9.92
C GLY A 41 -7.28 17.57 -8.74
N CYS A 42 -6.87 17.97 -7.53
CA CYS A 42 -7.68 17.91 -6.31
C CYS A 42 -8.59 19.13 -6.11
N ARG A 43 -8.23 20.29 -6.67
CA ARG A 43 -9.02 21.54 -6.63
C ARG A 43 -9.05 22.15 -8.03
N PRO A 44 -9.71 21.47 -9.00
CA PRO A 44 -9.82 22.00 -10.36
C PRO A 44 -10.55 23.35 -10.38
N ASP A 45 -11.46 23.59 -9.43
CA ASP A 45 -12.16 24.85 -9.19
C ASP A 45 -11.21 26.02 -8.89
N ALA A 46 -10.15 25.75 -8.12
CA ALA A 46 -9.20 26.78 -7.68
C ALA A 46 -8.07 27.04 -8.69
N ARG A 47 -7.97 26.24 -9.78
CA ARG A 47 -6.95 26.35 -10.83
C ARG A 47 -5.54 26.58 -10.27
N LEU A 48 -5.17 25.78 -9.28
CA LEU A 48 -3.88 25.87 -8.62
C LEU A 48 -2.80 25.36 -9.58
N TYR A 49 -2.12 26.27 -10.28
CA TYR A 49 -1.14 25.93 -11.31
C TYR A 49 0.26 25.62 -10.74
N TYR A 50 0.97 24.74 -11.43
CA TYR A 50 2.29 24.23 -11.07
C TYR A 50 3.19 24.13 -12.29
N LYS A 51 4.50 24.13 -12.04
CA LYS A 51 5.53 23.84 -13.03
C LYS A 51 6.57 22.88 -12.49
N ILE A 52 7.21 22.15 -13.39
CA ILE A 52 8.48 21.45 -13.10
C ILE A 52 9.63 22.44 -13.31
N SER A 53 10.43 22.66 -12.28
CA SER A 53 11.59 23.56 -12.32
C SER A 53 12.85 22.87 -12.87
N GLU A 54 13.95 23.61 -12.98
CA GLU A 54 15.24 23.12 -13.48
C GLU A 54 15.84 22.02 -12.60
N ASP A 55 15.61 22.09 -11.28
CA ASP A 55 15.96 21.07 -10.28
C ASP A 55 15.03 19.84 -10.32
N LEU A 56 14.11 19.79 -11.29
CA LEU A 56 13.11 18.74 -11.51
C LEU A 56 12.07 18.59 -10.39
N ARG A 57 11.98 19.56 -9.48
CA ARG A 57 10.92 19.61 -8.46
C ARG A 57 9.69 20.33 -9.00
N ILE A 58 8.54 19.98 -8.43
CA ILE A 58 7.27 20.62 -8.77
C ILE A 58 7.05 21.82 -7.84
N TYR A 59 6.93 23.01 -8.43
CA TYR A 59 6.69 24.24 -7.69
C TYR A 59 5.35 24.85 -8.06
N PRO A 60 4.63 25.46 -7.10
CA PRO A 60 3.45 26.24 -7.39
C PRO A 60 3.79 27.49 -8.23
N GLU A 61 2.87 27.88 -9.11
CA GLU A 61 2.96 29.14 -9.89
C GLU A 61 2.04 30.25 -9.34
N HIS A 62 1.26 29.96 -8.30
CA HIS A 62 0.34 30.92 -7.67
C HIS A 62 0.98 31.62 -6.46
N ASN A 63 0.67 32.91 -6.29
CA ASN A 63 1.10 33.68 -5.11
C ASN A 63 0.13 33.48 -3.94
N GLY A 64 0.65 33.27 -2.73
CA GLY A 64 -0.13 33.28 -1.49
C GLY A 64 -0.91 32.01 -1.14
N TYR A 65 -0.84 30.96 -1.97
CA TYR A 65 -1.41 29.65 -1.64
C TYR A 65 -0.31 28.65 -1.28
N THR A 66 -0.24 28.30 0.00
CA THR A 66 0.60 27.19 0.48
C THR A 66 -0.19 25.91 0.29
N HIS A 67 0.19 25.12 -0.71
CA HIS A 67 -0.41 23.81 -0.91
C HIS A 67 -0.05 22.94 0.29
N ASP A 68 -1.05 22.31 0.89
CA ASP A 68 -0.83 21.37 1.96
C ASP A 68 0.18 20.31 1.50
N ARG A 69 1.28 20.14 2.26
CA ARG A 69 2.34 19.15 2.00
C ARG A 69 1.77 17.74 1.90
N TYR A 70 0.60 17.53 2.50
CA TYR A 70 -0.15 16.29 2.50
C TYR A 70 -1.34 16.30 1.55
N CYS A 71 -1.70 17.44 0.91
CA CYS A 71 -2.89 17.66 0.08
C CYS A 71 -3.85 16.47 0.07
N CYS A 72 -4.47 16.31 1.24
CA CYS A 72 -5.53 15.36 1.49
C CYS A 72 -6.80 16.15 1.15
N ARG A 73 -7.31 16.08 -0.09
CA ARG A 73 -8.44 15.23 -0.50
C ARG A 73 -9.75 15.40 0.27
N TYR A 74 -9.79 16.21 1.31
CA TYR A 74 -10.53 15.88 2.51
C TYR A 74 -10.96 17.14 3.27
N LYS A 75 -11.55 18.09 2.56
CA LYS A 75 -12.81 18.65 3.04
C LYS A 75 -13.87 17.75 2.42
N ASP A 76 -14.77 17.17 3.22
CA ASP A 76 -16.02 16.71 2.62
C ASP A 76 -16.72 17.88 1.90
N LEU A 77 -17.77 17.64 1.13
CA LEU A 77 -18.54 18.73 0.51
C LEU A 77 -19.02 19.77 1.56
N ALA A 78 -18.98 19.44 2.85
CA ALA A 78 -19.32 20.29 4.00
C ALA A 78 -18.11 20.99 4.68
N GLY A 79 -16.87 20.77 4.24
CA GLY A 79 -15.73 21.56 4.69
C GLY A 79 -14.86 20.96 5.82
N SER A 80 -15.09 19.71 6.24
CA SER A 80 -14.44 19.11 7.41
C SER A 80 -13.17 18.31 7.08
N GLU A 81 -12.11 18.47 7.88
CA GLU A 81 -10.81 17.79 7.71
C GLU A 81 -10.98 16.26 7.79
N GLN A 82 -10.73 15.53 6.71
CA GLN A 82 -10.64 14.07 6.79
C GLN A 82 -9.23 13.59 7.13
N GLN A 83 -9.19 12.51 7.88
CA GLN A 83 -7.97 11.87 8.39
C GLN A 83 -6.96 11.51 7.30
N LYS A 84 -5.68 11.66 7.63
CA LYS A 84 -4.55 11.27 6.78
C LYS A 84 -4.63 9.78 6.42
N PRO A 85 -4.36 9.38 5.16
CA PRO A 85 -4.30 7.98 4.80
C PRO A 85 -3.11 7.32 5.50
N PRO A 86 -3.25 6.07 5.97
CA PRO A 86 -2.19 5.41 6.72
C PRO A 86 -1.06 4.87 5.81
N TYR A 87 -1.21 4.95 4.49
CA TYR A 87 -0.18 4.70 3.47
C TYR A 87 -0.08 5.93 2.56
N TYR A 88 1.10 6.54 2.47
CA TYR A 88 1.32 7.78 1.73
C TYR A 88 2.57 7.70 0.86
N VAL A 89 2.45 8.05 -0.42
CA VAL A 89 3.57 8.17 -1.36
C VAL A 89 3.90 9.64 -1.57
N GLY A 90 5.12 10.04 -1.20
CA GLY A 90 5.65 11.39 -1.39
C GLY A 90 6.01 11.69 -2.84
N GLU A 91 6.26 12.97 -3.15
CA GLU A 91 6.63 13.41 -4.50
C GLU A 91 7.95 12.79 -5.00
N ASP A 92 8.89 12.53 -4.10
CA ASP A 92 10.16 11.85 -4.37
C ASP A 92 10.00 10.33 -4.54
N GLY A 93 8.78 9.82 -4.34
CA GLY A 93 8.46 8.40 -4.37
C GLY A 93 8.81 7.65 -3.09
N GLU A 94 9.30 8.34 -2.05
CA GLU A 94 9.43 7.78 -0.71
C GLU A 94 8.04 7.56 -0.10
N VAL A 95 7.90 6.49 0.67
CA VAL A 95 6.61 6.07 1.21
C VAL A 95 6.65 6.15 2.72
N THR A 96 5.64 6.81 3.30
CA THR A 96 5.43 6.83 4.75
C THR A 96 4.21 6.00 5.12
N VAL A 97 4.38 5.09 6.07
CA VAL A 97 3.31 4.18 6.52
C VAL A 97 3.11 4.24 8.03
N PHE A 98 1.86 4.36 8.45
CA PHE A 98 1.43 4.30 9.84
C PHE A 98 0.87 2.91 10.12
N THR A 99 1.48 2.21 11.08
CA THR A 99 1.13 0.82 11.41
C THR A 99 0.69 0.70 12.86
N SER A 100 -0.22 -0.23 13.14
CA SER A 100 -0.71 -0.53 14.49
C SER A 100 0.23 -1.43 15.28
N PHE A 101 1.35 -1.80 14.69
CA PHE A 101 2.34 -2.70 15.27
C PHE A 101 3.75 -2.19 15.00
N ASP A 102 4.69 -2.49 15.90
CA ASP A 102 6.11 -2.30 15.64
C ASP A 102 6.69 -3.58 15.02
N PRO A 103 7.23 -3.54 13.80
CA PRO A 103 7.84 -4.71 13.17
C PRO A 103 9.02 -5.28 13.95
N LYS A 104 9.75 -4.48 14.74
CA LYS A 104 10.89 -4.97 15.55
C LYS A 104 10.44 -5.73 16.80
N ARG A 105 9.22 -5.48 17.28
CA ARG A 105 8.66 -6.15 18.46
C ARG A 105 7.89 -7.40 18.04
N PHE A 106 8.48 -8.54 18.35
CA PHE A 106 7.77 -9.81 18.35
C PHE A 106 6.87 -9.90 19.59
N SER A 107 5.56 -10.04 19.38
CA SER A 107 4.59 -10.36 20.43
C SER A 107 4.01 -11.74 20.16
N ARG A 108 3.94 -12.59 21.19
CA ARG A 108 3.18 -13.85 21.14
C ARG A 108 1.70 -13.63 21.50
N ASN A 109 1.33 -12.47 22.03
CA ASN A 109 -0.06 -12.19 22.38
C ASN A 109 -0.88 -12.06 21.10
N VAL A 110 -1.67 -13.10 20.85
CA VAL A 110 -2.61 -13.21 19.77
C VAL A 110 -3.92 -12.57 20.24
N ASP A 111 -4.03 -11.26 20.00
CA ASP A 111 -5.19 -10.37 20.21
C ASP A 111 -5.52 -9.95 21.66
N ASN A 112 -5.23 -8.69 21.96
CA ASN A 112 -6.19 -7.80 22.60
C ASN A 112 -5.88 -6.36 22.11
N PRO A 113 -6.72 -5.74 21.26
CA PRO A 113 -6.50 -4.36 20.81
C PRO A 113 -6.75 -3.30 21.89
N GLU A 114 -7.15 -3.69 23.11
CA GLU A 114 -7.65 -2.76 24.14
C GLU A 114 -6.71 -2.44 25.30
N ASN A 115 -5.52 -3.05 25.40
CA ASN A 115 -4.55 -2.55 26.38
C ASN A 115 -3.72 -1.43 25.77
N ASN A 116 -4.26 -0.21 25.89
CA ASN A 116 -3.49 1.03 25.90
C ASN A 116 -2.17 0.79 26.62
N GLN A 117 -1.06 0.74 25.89
CA GLN A 117 0.24 0.89 26.54
C GLN A 117 0.36 2.38 26.88
N GLN A 118 -0.05 2.70 28.12
CA GLN A 118 0.42 3.86 28.84
C GLN A 118 1.95 3.93 28.70
N TYR A 119 2.42 5.07 28.24
CA TYR A 119 3.83 5.40 28.24
C TYR A 119 4.25 5.59 29.70
N VAL A 120 5.22 4.79 30.13
CA VAL A 120 6.18 5.22 31.15
C VAL A 120 7.52 5.16 30.44
N VAL A 121 7.97 6.31 29.94
CA VAL A 121 9.40 6.55 29.75
C VAL A 121 9.87 7.12 31.08
N ALA A 122 10.83 6.44 31.69
CA ALA A 122 11.63 6.99 32.78
C ALA A 122 13.03 6.38 32.66
N PRO A 123 14.06 7.06 33.19
CA PRO A 123 14.62 8.29 32.64
C PRO A 123 16.10 8.04 32.31
N ASP A 124 16.74 8.96 31.59
CA ASP A 124 18.16 9.30 31.75
C ASP A 124 18.47 10.39 30.72
N GLU A 125 18.39 11.65 31.16
CA GLU A 125 19.31 12.76 30.86
C GLU A 125 18.81 13.98 31.64
N GLU A 126 19.74 14.63 32.33
CA GLU A 126 19.55 15.65 33.37
C GLU A 126 18.87 16.94 32.87
N PRO A 127 18.26 17.74 33.79
CA PRO A 127 17.41 18.87 33.43
C PRO A 127 18.23 20.14 33.20
N GLU A 128 17.95 20.83 32.09
CA GLU A 128 18.14 22.29 32.04
C GLU A 128 16.76 22.96 31.94
N GLU A 129 16.55 23.88 32.88
CA GLU A 129 15.35 24.67 33.12
C GLU A 129 14.90 25.42 31.86
N SER A 130 13.60 25.39 31.56
CA SER A 130 12.94 26.54 30.95
C SER A 130 11.42 26.48 31.18
N ASP A 131 10.99 27.44 32.01
CA ASP A 131 9.68 28.08 32.13
C ASP A 131 8.41 27.23 31.93
N GLU A 132 7.79 26.92 33.07
CA GLU A 132 6.39 26.55 33.18
C GLU A 132 5.48 27.61 32.54
N ILE A 133 4.90 27.29 31.39
CA ILE A 133 3.64 27.89 30.96
C ILE A 133 2.54 26.91 31.35
N LEU A 134 1.86 27.22 32.46
CA LEU A 134 0.58 26.63 32.84
C LEU A 134 -0.43 26.90 31.72
N ILE A 135 -0.83 25.86 30.99
CA ILE A 135 -2.01 25.89 30.12
C ILE A 135 -3.05 24.98 30.74
N ASP A 136 -4.18 25.60 31.08
CA ASP A 136 -5.36 25.02 31.71
C ASP A 136 -5.79 23.67 31.11
N LYS A 137 -6.18 22.76 32.01
CA LYS A 137 -6.56 21.37 31.74
C LYS A 137 -8.00 21.18 31.25
N ASP A 138 -8.63 22.21 30.71
CA ASP A 138 -10.01 22.09 30.19
C ASP A 138 -10.04 22.36 28.68
N ASN A 139 -10.54 21.38 27.94
CA ASN A 139 -10.62 21.26 26.47
C ASN A 139 -9.41 20.64 25.75
N GLN A 140 -9.01 19.41 26.13
CA GLN A 140 -8.49 18.49 25.12
C GLN A 140 -9.65 17.86 24.36
N GLU A 141 -10.06 18.50 23.26
CA GLU A 141 -10.73 17.79 22.17
C GLU A 141 -9.95 16.50 21.92
N LYS A 142 -10.64 15.34 21.99
CA LYS A 142 -10.03 14.04 21.67
C LYS A 142 -9.53 14.10 20.23
N GLN A 143 -8.25 14.38 20.03
CA GLN A 143 -7.61 14.27 18.71
C GLN A 143 -7.88 12.86 18.19
N ALA A 144 -8.58 12.78 17.05
CA ALA A 144 -8.94 11.52 16.42
C ALA A 144 -7.65 10.72 16.13
N LYS A 145 -7.47 9.56 16.78
CA LYS A 145 -6.31 8.67 16.58
C LYS A 145 -6.09 8.44 15.08
N GLU A 146 -4.94 8.87 14.54
CA GLU A 146 -4.60 8.68 13.13
C GLU A 146 -4.80 7.21 12.73
N PRO A 147 -5.40 6.92 11.56
CA PRO A 147 -5.66 5.56 11.14
C PRO A 147 -4.33 4.82 10.98
N GLN A 148 -4.34 3.53 11.32
CA GLN A 148 -3.13 2.69 11.33
C GLN A 148 -3.40 1.38 10.59
N LEU A 149 -2.45 0.95 9.77
CA LEU A 149 -2.53 -0.32 9.06
C LEU A 149 -2.17 -1.49 9.97
N GLY A 150 -2.99 -2.54 9.90
CA GLY A 150 -2.58 -3.89 10.26
C GLY A 150 -1.58 -4.48 9.26
N LEU A 151 -1.14 -5.72 9.50
CA LEU A 151 -0.15 -6.39 8.66
C LEU A 151 -0.64 -6.58 7.21
N ASP A 152 -1.89 -6.98 7.04
CA ASP A 152 -2.51 -7.18 5.72
C ASP A 152 -2.63 -5.86 4.94
N GLY A 153 -3.01 -4.77 5.61
CA GLY A 153 -3.05 -3.44 5.01
C GLY A 153 -1.68 -2.96 4.54
N LEU A 154 -0.64 -3.14 5.36
CA LEU A 154 0.75 -2.82 4.99
C LEU A 154 1.18 -3.61 3.74
N ILE A 155 0.98 -4.94 3.75
CA ILE A 155 1.40 -5.81 2.65
C ILE A 155 0.65 -5.47 1.37
N ARG A 156 -0.67 -5.24 1.45
CA ARG A 156 -1.47 -4.78 0.30
C ARG A 156 -0.93 -3.46 -0.22
N GLY A 157 -0.71 -2.48 0.66
CA GLY A 157 -0.18 -1.16 0.31
C GLY A 157 1.10 -1.25 -0.49
N ILE A 158 2.11 -1.97 0.01
CA ILE A 158 3.40 -2.19 -0.69
C ILE A 158 3.19 -2.86 -2.06
N ASN A 159 2.35 -3.90 -2.12
CA ASN A 159 2.13 -4.66 -3.34
C ASN A 159 1.44 -3.81 -4.42
N VAL A 160 0.34 -3.13 -4.08
CA VAL A 160 -0.42 -2.34 -5.08
C VAL A 160 0.31 -1.04 -5.45
N ASP A 161 1.04 -0.43 -4.52
CA ASP A 161 1.96 0.68 -4.79
C ASP A 161 3.03 0.27 -5.80
N CYS A 162 3.66 -0.90 -5.61
CA CYS A 162 4.61 -1.45 -6.55
C CYS A 162 3.99 -1.69 -7.94
N PHE A 163 2.77 -2.23 -8.01
CA PHE A 163 2.06 -2.41 -9.27
C PHE A 163 1.82 -1.08 -9.98
N THR A 164 1.28 -0.11 -9.24
CA THR A 164 0.96 1.24 -9.75
C THR A 164 2.21 1.99 -10.21
N GLU A 165 3.32 1.93 -9.46
CA GLU A 165 4.60 2.52 -9.89
C GLU A 165 5.05 1.94 -11.24
N ASN A 166 4.98 0.61 -11.41
CA ASN A 166 5.39 -0.04 -12.66
C ASN A 166 4.50 0.40 -13.83
N VAL A 167 3.18 0.32 -13.67
CA VAL A 167 2.24 0.66 -14.74
C VAL A 167 2.32 2.13 -15.12
N LEU A 168 2.42 3.04 -14.15
CA LEU A 168 2.54 4.49 -14.42
C LEU A 168 3.89 4.85 -15.05
N ASN A 169 4.95 4.07 -14.79
CA ASN A 169 6.23 4.18 -15.49
C ASN A 169 6.30 3.43 -16.83
N GLY A 170 5.17 2.92 -17.34
CA GLY A 170 5.12 2.23 -18.63
C GLY A 170 5.80 0.86 -18.65
N LYS A 171 6.07 0.28 -17.47
CA LYS A 171 6.63 -1.07 -17.35
C LYS A 171 5.51 -2.11 -17.38
N MET A 172 5.69 -3.14 -18.20
CA MET A 172 4.78 -4.28 -18.22
C MET A 172 5.11 -5.27 -17.11
N VAL A 173 4.12 -5.62 -16.27
CA VAL A 173 4.26 -6.68 -15.27
C VAL A 173 3.88 -8.00 -15.92
N GLU A 174 4.87 -8.86 -16.18
CA GLU A 174 4.68 -10.05 -17.00
C GLU A 174 4.16 -11.27 -16.24
N ASN A 175 4.64 -11.48 -15.01
CA ASN A 175 4.35 -12.66 -14.21
C ASN A 175 4.65 -12.44 -12.72
N ARG A 176 4.10 -13.33 -11.87
CA ARG A 176 4.27 -13.34 -10.41
C ARG A 176 5.72 -13.35 -9.93
N LYS A 177 6.61 -14.08 -10.62
CA LYS A 177 8.01 -14.23 -10.20
C LYS A 177 8.75 -12.90 -10.33
N ASN A 178 8.64 -12.26 -11.49
CA ASN A 178 9.24 -10.96 -11.75
C ASN A 178 8.64 -9.89 -10.82
N PHE A 179 7.32 -9.93 -10.61
CA PHE A 179 6.64 -8.97 -9.75
C PHE A 179 7.07 -9.05 -8.29
N SER A 180 7.26 -10.25 -7.74
CA SER A 180 7.72 -10.43 -6.35
C SER A 180 9.07 -9.75 -6.08
N THR A 181 9.98 -9.75 -7.06
CA THR A 181 11.25 -9.02 -6.98
C THR A 181 11.02 -7.51 -6.91
N TYR A 182 10.13 -6.96 -7.74
CA TYR A 182 9.78 -5.53 -7.67
C TYR A 182 9.18 -5.13 -6.32
N VAL A 183 8.30 -5.97 -5.75
CA VAL A 183 7.74 -5.73 -4.41
C VAL A 183 8.85 -5.65 -3.37
N TYR A 184 9.83 -6.55 -3.42
CA TYR A 184 10.98 -6.51 -2.51
C TYR A 184 11.80 -5.23 -2.68
N HIS A 185 12.07 -4.79 -3.91
CA HIS A 185 12.74 -3.51 -4.16
C HIS A 185 11.95 -2.31 -3.64
N ARG A 186 10.62 -2.32 -3.78
CA ARG A 186 9.75 -1.24 -3.29
C ARG A 186 9.88 -1.05 -1.78
N THR A 187 10.08 -2.13 -1.01
CA THR A 187 10.26 -2.03 0.45
C THR A 187 11.42 -1.12 0.90
N LYS A 188 12.41 -0.88 0.02
CA LYS A 188 13.53 0.03 0.31
C LYS A 188 13.13 1.50 0.39
N LYS A 189 11.97 1.87 -0.17
CA LYS A 189 11.37 3.22 -0.10
C LYS A 189 10.26 3.31 0.95
N VAL A 190 9.92 2.21 1.62
CA VAL A 190 8.79 2.14 2.55
C VAL A 190 9.27 2.35 3.97
N LYS A 191 9.08 3.57 4.47
CA LYS A 191 9.42 3.99 5.82
C LYS A 191 8.22 3.87 6.74
N LEU A 192 8.43 3.25 7.89
CA LEU A 192 7.42 3.22 8.95
C LEU A 192 7.53 4.52 9.74
N SER A 193 6.43 5.22 9.99
CA SER A 193 6.46 6.55 10.62
C SER A 193 7.23 6.58 11.95
N ARG A 194 7.12 5.51 12.76
CA ARG A 194 7.82 5.35 14.04
C ARG A 194 9.27 4.91 13.94
N ASN A 195 9.76 4.55 12.75
CA ASN A 195 11.14 4.11 12.54
C ASN A 195 11.86 5.01 11.53
N LYS A 196 13.13 5.34 11.81
CA LYS A 196 13.96 6.07 10.85
C LYS A 196 14.34 5.22 9.62
N LYS A 197 14.23 3.89 9.71
CA LYS A 197 14.63 2.92 8.67
C LYS A 197 13.47 2.48 7.80
N THR A 198 13.77 2.12 6.56
CA THR A 198 12.80 1.50 5.66
C THR A 198 12.65 0.00 5.93
N ILE A 199 11.55 -0.60 5.47
CA ILE A 199 11.30 -2.04 5.62
C ILE A 199 12.41 -2.86 4.97
N GLY A 200 12.90 -2.42 3.81
CA GLY A 200 13.98 -3.09 3.08
C GLY A 200 15.35 -3.04 3.77
N GLU A 201 15.54 -2.14 4.74
CA GLU A 201 16.77 -2.05 5.54
C GLU A 201 16.78 -2.97 6.76
N LEU A 202 15.62 -3.56 7.10
CA LEU A 202 15.50 -4.48 8.23
C LEU A 202 16.13 -5.82 7.87
N THR A 203 17.24 -6.15 8.53
CA THR A 203 17.98 -7.41 8.35
C THR A 203 18.06 -8.20 9.66
N LEU A 204 18.16 -9.52 9.56
CA LEU A 204 18.28 -10.37 10.74
C LEU A 204 19.55 -10.03 11.53
N GLU A 205 20.63 -9.73 10.84
CA GLU A 205 21.95 -9.46 11.41
C GLU A 205 21.98 -8.12 12.17
N LYS A 206 21.45 -7.05 11.56
CA LYS A 206 21.51 -5.70 12.17
C LYS A 206 20.33 -5.39 13.07
N ASN A 207 19.18 -6.02 12.85
CA ASN A 207 17.92 -5.64 13.50
C ASN A 207 17.23 -6.79 14.23
N GLY A 208 17.71 -8.03 14.08
CA GLY A 208 17.03 -9.22 14.60
C GLY A 208 15.69 -9.49 13.93
N VAL A 209 15.36 -8.78 12.86
CA VAL A 209 14.10 -8.91 12.10
C VAL A 209 14.33 -8.61 10.63
N ARG A 210 13.67 -9.36 9.74
CA ARG A 210 13.57 -9.04 8.31
C ARG A 210 12.15 -9.21 7.80
N PHE A 211 11.81 -8.47 6.76
CA PHE A 211 10.59 -8.68 6.00
C PHE A 211 10.73 -9.87 5.04
N MET A 212 9.66 -10.64 4.88
CA MET A 212 9.56 -11.74 3.92
C MET A 212 8.37 -11.50 3.01
N TYR A 213 8.55 -11.80 1.73
CA TYR A 213 7.50 -11.81 0.70
C TYR A 213 7.86 -12.91 -0.31
N VAL A 214 7.22 -14.07 -0.19
CA VAL A 214 7.62 -15.29 -0.92
C VAL A 214 6.42 -16.19 -1.24
N PRO A 215 6.44 -16.96 -2.35
CA PRO A 215 5.41 -17.95 -2.63
C PRO A 215 5.27 -18.97 -1.50
N PHE A 216 4.03 -19.29 -1.14
CA PHE A 216 3.70 -20.28 -0.14
C PHE A 216 3.63 -21.67 -0.76
N ALA A 217 4.14 -22.69 -0.06
CA ALA A 217 4.18 -24.07 -0.54
C ALA A 217 3.38 -25.05 0.34
N GLY A 218 2.98 -24.64 1.54
CA GLY A 218 2.25 -25.50 2.47
C GLY A 218 2.74 -25.41 3.90
N ILE A 219 2.19 -26.28 4.76
CA ILE A 219 2.59 -26.40 6.17
C ILE A 219 3.16 -27.79 6.38
N TYR A 220 4.33 -27.84 7.02
CA TYR A 220 4.95 -29.08 7.46
C TYR A 220 4.98 -29.12 8.99
N GLN A 221 4.46 -30.20 9.56
CA GLN A 221 4.53 -30.47 11.00
C GLN A 221 5.46 -31.66 11.24
N SER A 222 6.37 -31.51 12.20
CA SER A 222 7.23 -32.57 12.69
C SER A 222 6.92 -32.83 14.15
N LYS A 223 6.66 -34.09 14.51
CA LYS A 223 6.50 -34.50 15.90
C LYS A 223 7.73 -35.30 16.30
N ASP A 224 8.54 -34.75 17.20
CA ASP A 224 9.53 -35.52 17.95
C ASP A 224 8.96 -35.85 19.33
N GLN A 225 9.48 -36.88 20.00
CA GLN A 225 8.92 -37.52 21.21
C GLN A 225 8.44 -36.56 22.32
N ASN A 226 8.95 -35.32 22.39
CA ASN A 226 8.53 -34.28 23.35
C ASN A 226 8.16 -32.91 22.73
N PHE A 227 8.28 -32.72 21.41
CA PHE A 227 8.06 -31.41 20.77
C PHE A 227 7.38 -31.51 19.41
N SER A 228 6.31 -30.71 19.22
CA SER A 228 5.71 -30.46 17.91
C SER A 228 6.30 -29.19 17.31
N ARG A 229 6.95 -29.30 16.15
CA ARG A 229 7.48 -28.17 15.39
C ARG A 229 6.64 -27.93 14.14
N THR A 230 6.22 -26.69 13.95
CA THR A 230 5.47 -26.27 12.76
C THR A 230 6.35 -25.41 11.86
N TYR A 231 6.27 -25.64 10.55
CA TYR A 231 7.03 -24.92 9.55
C TYR A 231 6.10 -24.43 8.43
N MET A 232 6.17 -23.14 8.12
CA MET A 232 5.62 -22.62 6.86
C MET A 232 6.61 -22.91 5.74
N GLN A 233 6.20 -23.70 4.75
CA GLN A 233 7.01 -23.99 3.58
C GLN A 233 6.86 -22.88 2.55
N THR A 234 7.97 -22.42 2.01
CA THR A 234 8.02 -21.35 1.00
C THR A 234 8.92 -21.76 -0.16
N ILE A 235 8.66 -21.23 -1.35
CA ILE A 235 9.45 -21.54 -2.55
C ILE A 235 10.45 -20.43 -2.82
N GLY A 236 11.73 -20.75 -2.92
CA GLY A 236 12.76 -19.79 -3.33
C GLY A 236 12.82 -19.58 -4.83
N ALA A 237 13.63 -18.60 -5.26
CA ALA A 237 13.82 -18.30 -6.68
C ALA A 237 14.40 -19.48 -7.49
N ASP A 238 15.13 -20.37 -6.81
CA ASP A 238 15.73 -21.63 -7.28
C ASP A 238 14.75 -22.82 -7.24
N LYS A 239 13.46 -22.57 -6.96
CA LYS A 239 12.41 -23.57 -6.77
C LYS A 239 12.62 -24.52 -5.58
N LYS A 240 13.62 -24.28 -4.73
CA LYS A 240 13.78 -25.08 -3.51
C LYS A 240 12.72 -24.71 -2.49
N VAL A 241 12.29 -25.71 -1.73
CA VAL A 241 11.35 -25.55 -0.64
C VAL A 241 12.12 -25.27 0.65
N PHE A 242 11.86 -24.11 1.24
CA PHE A 242 12.45 -23.69 2.51
C PHE A 242 11.45 -23.89 3.64
N LYS A 243 11.90 -24.50 4.74
CA LYS A 243 11.09 -24.68 5.96
C LYS A 243 11.34 -23.52 6.91
N ASN A 244 10.34 -22.65 7.09
CA ASN A 244 10.42 -21.51 8.02
C ASN A 244 9.70 -21.88 9.31
N PHE A 245 10.46 -22.05 10.39
CA PHE A 245 9.89 -22.35 11.70
C PHE A 245 8.90 -21.27 12.14
N THR A 246 7.75 -21.68 12.65
CA THR A 246 6.74 -20.81 13.25
C THR A 246 6.05 -21.53 14.40
N PHE A 247 5.39 -20.78 15.27
CA PHE A 247 4.59 -21.36 16.33
C PHE A 247 3.27 -21.89 15.76
N PRO A 248 2.78 -23.06 16.22
CA PRO A 248 1.56 -23.68 15.69
C PRO A 248 0.34 -22.73 15.69
N GLU A 249 0.17 -21.94 16.75
CA GLU A 249 -0.98 -21.04 16.92
C GLU A 249 -0.96 -19.90 15.89
N ILE A 250 0.24 -19.43 15.52
CA ILE A 250 0.42 -18.40 14.49
C ILE A 250 0.12 -18.97 13.10
N ALA A 251 0.57 -20.20 12.83
CA ALA A 251 0.33 -20.88 11.56
C ALA A 251 -1.16 -21.14 11.35
N GLU A 252 -1.82 -21.70 12.36
CA GLU A 252 -3.26 -21.99 12.35
C GLU A 252 -4.07 -20.72 12.15
N LYS A 253 -3.77 -19.65 12.90
CA LYS A 253 -4.45 -18.35 12.73
C LYS A 253 -4.30 -17.79 11.32
N ALA A 254 -3.11 -17.88 10.73
CA ALA A 254 -2.86 -17.39 9.37
C ALA A 254 -3.68 -18.16 8.32
N VAL A 255 -3.74 -19.50 8.43
CA VAL A 255 -4.54 -20.34 7.54
C VAL A 255 -6.03 -20.13 7.76
N THR A 256 -6.49 -20.05 9.00
CA THR A 256 -7.90 -19.78 9.31
C THR A 256 -8.35 -18.41 8.80
N LYS A 257 -7.51 -17.37 8.95
CA LYS A 257 -7.78 -16.05 8.37
C LYS A 257 -7.86 -16.12 6.83
N PHE A 258 -6.96 -16.86 6.20
CA PHE A 258 -6.98 -17.09 4.75
C PHE A 258 -8.27 -17.78 4.30
N ARG A 259 -8.62 -18.92 4.91
CA ARG A 259 -9.85 -19.67 4.58
C ARG A 259 -11.10 -18.81 4.76
N LYS A 260 -11.18 -18.05 5.86
CA LYS A 260 -12.28 -17.12 6.11
C LYS A 260 -12.37 -16.03 5.05
N GLN A 261 -11.23 -15.55 4.55
CA GLN A 261 -11.18 -14.46 3.57
C GLN A 261 -11.52 -14.93 2.15
N TYR A 262 -11.05 -16.11 1.73
CA TYR A 262 -11.16 -16.57 0.34
C TYR A 262 -12.13 -17.74 0.13
N GLY A 263 -12.56 -18.43 1.19
CA GLY A 263 -13.43 -19.61 1.09
C GLY A 263 -12.75 -20.85 0.51
N ILE A 264 -11.42 -20.85 0.41
CA ILE A 264 -10.61 -21.93 -0.18
C ILE A 264 -9.38 -22.23 0.69
N GLU A 265 -8.74 -23.37 0.44
CA GLU A 265 -7.41 -23.68 0.98
C GLU A 265 -6.30 -22.91 0.25
N PRO A 266 -5.16 -22.63 0.92
CA PRO A 266 -3.97 -22.13 0.25
C PRO A 266 -3.54 -23.02 -0.92
N ASP A 267 -3.24 -22.39 -2.04
CA ASP A 267 -2.92 -23.03 -3.32
C ASP A 267 -1.63 -22.44 -3.95
N ALA A 268 -1.37 -22.78 -5.20
CA ALA A 268 -0.22 -22.29 -5.95
C ALA A 268 -0.23 -20.76 -6.20
N ASN A 269 -1.35 -20.07 -5.98
CA ASN A 269 -1.49 -18.61 -6.09
C ASN A 269 -1.36 -17.92 -4.73
N THR A 270 -1.08 -18.68 -3.66
CA THR A 270 -0.92 -18.12 -2.33
C THR A 270 0.50 -17.59 -2.10
N VAL A 271 0.59 -16.37 -1.59
CA VAL A 271 1.84 -15.74 -1.17
C VAL A 271 1.84 -15.59 0.35
N LEU A 272 3.02 -15.82 0.93
CA LEU A 272 3.31 -15.56 2.33
C LEU A 272 4.10 -14.26 2.43
N ALA A 273 3.61 -13.32 3.22
CA ALA A 273 4.38 -12.15 3.61
C ALA A 273 4.28 -11.85 5.10
N GLY A 274 5.30 -11.19 5.64
CA GLY A 274 5.38 -10.92 7.06
C GLY A 274 6.79 -10.68 7.57
N PHE A 275 7.00 -10.91 8.87
CA PHE A 275 8.28 -10.64 9.52
C PHE A 275 8.85 -11.90 10.17
N GLN A 276 10.13 -12.16 9.88
CA GLN A 276 10.93 -13.20 10.49
C GLN A 276 11.91 -12.60 11.48
N TYR A 277 12.05 -13.23 12.64
CA TYR A 277 12.79 -12.74 13.79
C TYR A 277 13.92 -13.69 14.19
N ILE A 278 14.98 -13.15 14.77
CA ILE A 278 15.93 -13.91 15.59
C ILE A 278 15.41 -13.92 17.03
N LYS A 279 15.30 -15.10 17.64
CA LYS A 279 14.97 -15.28 19.05
C LYS A 279 16.08 -16.03 19.77
N LYS A 280 16.35 -15.63 21.01
CA LYS A 280 17.21 -16.37 21.93
C LYS A 280 16.36 -17.35 22.73
N ASN A 281 16.79 -18.59 22.80
CA ASN A 281 16.24 -19.56 23.73
C ASN A 281 16.77 -19.23 25.15
N LYS A 282 15.85 -19.02 26.10
CA LYS A 282 16.21 -18.67 27.49
C LYS A 282 17.00 -19.77 28.19
N SER A 283 16.77 -21.03 27.83
CA SER A 283 17.35 -22.18 28.54
C SER A 283 18.77 -22.52 28.10
N ASN A 284 19.11 -22.31 26.82
CA ASN A 284 20.37 -22.84 26.25
C ASN A 284 21.19 -21.75 25.54
N ASN A 285 20.80 -20.48 25.64
CA ASN A 285 21.40 -19.32 24.98
C ASN A 285 21.50 -19.39 23.43
N ASN A 286 21.00 -20.46 22.80
CA ASN A 286 20.97 -20.64 21.36
C ASN A 286 20.00 -19.67 20.68
N THR A 287 20.41 -19.11 19.54
CA THR A 287 19.52 -18.31 18.70
C THR A 287 18.83 -19.16 17.64
N TYR A 288 17.59 -18.84 17.33
CA TYR A 288 16.83 -19.48 16.25
C TYR A 288 16.02 -18.44 15.48
N ARG A 289 15.71 -18.76 14.23
CA ARG A 289 14.86 -17.94 13.35
C ARG A 289 13.42 -18.39 13.49
N VAL A 290 12.50 -17.45 13.68
CA VAL A 290 11.06 -17.72 13.76
C VAL A 290 10.28 -16.74 12.92
N LEU A 291 9.34 -17.27 12.13
CA LEU A 291 8.38 -16.48 11.39
C LEU A 291 7.24 -16.10 12.35
N GLY A 292 7.15 -14.82 12.70
CA GLY A 292 6.36 -14.37 13.85
C GLY A 292 5.12 -13.56 13.53
N ARG A 293 5.14 -12.78 12.45
CA ARG A 293 3.97 -12.07 11.93
C ARG A 293 3.74 -12.59 10.53
N ILE A 294 2.59 -13.19 10.28
CA ILE A 294 2.32 -13.91 9.04
C ILE A 294 1.00 -13.45 8.46
N HIS A 295 1.01 -13.20 7.16
CA HIS A 295 -0.18 -13.00 6.36
C HIS A 295 -0.08 -13.86 5.11
N LEU A 296 -1.14 -14.63 4.85
CA LEU A 296 -1.32 -15.40 3.63
C LEU A 296 -2.38 -14.71 2.78
N PHE A 297 -2.15 -14.58 1.49
CA PHE A 297 -3.08 -13.92 0.59
C PHE A 297 -2.99 -14.46 -0.83
N GLN A 298 -4.08 -14.25 -1.57
CA GLN A 298 -4.17 -14.57 -2.98
C GLN A 298 -3.59 -13.45 -3.84
N VAL A 299 -2.93 -13.84 -4.93
CA VAL A 299 -2.45 -12.90 -5.94
C VAL A 299 -2.96 -13.27 -7.33
N SER A 300 -3.17 -12.25 -8.16
CA SER A 300 -3.51 -12.41 -9.57
C SER A 300 -2.38 -13.10 -10.36
N ASP A 301 -2.63 -13.42 -11.64
CA ASP A 301 -1.68 -14.05 -12.57
C ASP A 301 -0.37 -13.22 -12.72
N VAL A 302 -0.43 -11.92 -12.43
CA VAL A 302 0.71 -11.00 -12.43
C VAL A 302 1.26 -10.66 -11.05
N GLY A 303 0.64 -11.15 -9.97
CA GLY A 303 1.13 -10.99 -8.60
C GLY A 303 0.49 -9.85 -7.80
N VAL A 304 -0.57 -9.24 -8.32
CA VAL A 304 -1.32 -8.19 -7.60
C VAL A 304 -2.10 -8.82 -6.45
N TYR A 305 -1.96 -8.25 -5.25
CA TYR A 305 -2.68 -8.65 -4.04
C TYR A 305 -4.19 -8.55 -4.26
N CYS A 306 -4.92 -9.63 -3.96
CA CYS A 306 -6.37 -9.69 -4.09
C CYS A 306 -7.00 -9.85 -2.71
N ARG A 307 -7.97 -9.00 -2.35
CA ARG A 307 -8.70 -9.10 -1.07
C ARG A 307 -9.77 -10.19 -1.08
N SER A 308 -10.21 -10.61 -2.26
CA SER A 308 -11.24 -11.64 -2.45
C SER A 308 -11.02 -12.37 -3.78
N ILE A 309 -11.75 -13.47 -3.98
CA ILE A 309 -11.79 -14.18 -5.27
C ILE A 309 -12.38 -13.30 -6.38
N THR A 310 -13.31 -12.40 -6.06
CA THR A 310 -13.84 -11.42 -7.03
C THR A 310 -12.74 -10.48 -7.52
N GLU A 311 -11.89 -9.96 -6.63
CA GLU A 311 -10.75 -9.13 -7.03
C GLU A 311 -9.76 -9.91 -7.90
N LEU A 312 -9.47 -11.16 -7.52
CA LEU A 312 -8.60 -12.06 -8.30
C LEU A 312 -9.10 -12.18 -9.74
N ASN A 313 -10.37 -12.51 -9.92
CA ASN A 313 -10.97 -12.70 -11.23
C ASN A 313 -10.96 -11.41 -12.06
N VAL A 314 -11.28 -10.27 -11.43
CA VAL A 314 -11.28 -8.97 -12.11
C VAL A 314 -9.88 -8.53 -12.51
N PHE A 315 -8.89 -8.62 -11.62
CA PHE A 315 -7.52 -8.23 -11.96
C PHE A 315 -6.91 -9.14 -13.03
N ASN A 316 -7.25 -10.44 -13.02
CA ASN A 316 -6.89 -11.35 -14.10
C ASN A 316 -7.54 -10.94 -15.43
N ALA A 317 -8.83 -10.59 -15.43
CA ALA A 317 -9.52 -10.12 -16.62
C ALA A 317 -8.93 -8.81 -17.16
N LEU A 318 -8.73 -7.81 -16.30
CA LEU A 318 -8.14 -6.53 -16.66
C LEU A 318 -6.73 -6.70 -17.23
N HIS A 319 -5.89 -7.54 -16.60
CA HIS A 319 -4.55 -7.79 -17.12
C HIS A 319 -4.59 -8.42 -18.52
N ARG A 320 -5.49 -9.38 -18.77
CA ARG A 320 -5.67 -9.98 -20.10
C ARG A 320 -6.09 -8.94 -21.14
N ILE A 321 -6.97 -8.00 -20.77
CA ILE A 321 -7.40 -6.90 -21.65
C ILE A 321 -6.21 -5.99 -21.95
N THR A 322 -5.51 -5.47 -20.94
CA THR A 322 -4.37 -4.56 -21.14
C THR A 322 -3.20 -5.18 -21.90
N LYS A 323 -3.04 -6.50 -21.81
CA LYS A 323 -2.01 -7.23 -22.57
C LYS A 323 -2.35 -7.33 -24.07
N LYS A 324 -3.64 -7.41 -24.40
CA LYS A 324 -4.12 -7.51 -25.79
C LYS A 324 -4.33 -6.14 -26.44
N ASN A 325 -4.71 -5.14 -25.64
CA ASN A 325 -4.99 -3.80 -26.09
C ASN A 325 -4.23 -2.77 -25.25
N SER A 326 -3.19 -2.17 -25.83
CA SER A 326 -2.36 -1.17 -25.17
C SER A 326 -3.06 0.17 -24.93
N ALA A 327 -4.21 0.42 -25.58
CA ALA A 327 -5.03 1.60 -25.34
C ALA A 327 -5.73 1.56 -23.97
N VAL A 328 -5.85 0.36 -23.36
CA VAL A 328 -6.44 0.20 -22.03
C VAL A 328 -5.33 0.08 -21.00
N LYS A 329 -5.38 0.91 -19.97
CA LYS A 329 -4.45 0.92 -18.84
C LYS A 329 -5.21 0.92 -17.53
N PHE A 330 -4.70 0.25 -16.50
CA PHE A 330 -5.27 0.37 -15.16
C PHE A 330 -4.21 0.40 -14.07
N TRP A 331 -4.50 1.08 -12.96
CA TRP A 331 -3.66 1.10 -11.77
C TRP A 331 -4.52 1.12 -10.51
N ILE A 332 -3.92 0.84 -9.36
CA ILE A 332 -4.62 0.71 -8.08
C ILE A 332 -4.09 1.77 -7.12
N PRO A 333 -4.91 2.74 -6.65
CA PRO A 333 -4.45 3.73 -5.69
C PRO A 333 -4.08 3.05 -4.36
N PRO A 334 -2.80 3.01 -3.94
CA PRO A 334 -2.42 2.38 -2.67
C PRO A 334 -2.98 3.08 -1.43
N GLU A 335 -3.26 4.37 -1.55
CA GLU A 335 -3.67 5.24 -0.46
C GLU A 335 -5.19 5.31 -0.24
N ASP A 336 -5.98 4.79 -1.18
CA ASP A 336 -7.44 4.69 -1.08
C ASP A 336 -7.88 3.23 -1.22
N VAL A 337 -8.23 2.62 -0.09
CA VAL A 337 -8.68 1.23 -0.03
C VAL A 337 -10.09 1.03 -0.60
N SER A 338 -10.91 2.09 -0.71
CA SER A 338 -12.28 1.98 -1.24
C SER A 338 -12.28 1.70 -2.74
N VAL A 339 -11.22 2.12 -3.44
CA VAL A 339 -11.10 1.95 -4.88
C VAL A 339 -10.35 0.69 -5.26
N GLY A 340 -10.97 -0.09 -6.14
CA GLY A 340 -10.42 -1.31 -6.70
C GLY A 340 -9.35 -1.04 -7.74
N ALA A 341 -9.63 -0.14 -8.67
CA ALA A 341 -8.70 0.32 -9.70
C ALA A 341 -9.22 1.61 -10.37
N ILE A 342 -8.33 2.34 -11.04
CA ILE A 342 -8.67 3.34 -12.04
C ILE A 342 -8.31 2.75 -13.40
N ILE A 343 -9.22 2.81 -14.36
CA ILE A 343 -9.02 2.33 -15.72
C ILE A 343 -9.11 3.52 -16.68
N GLU A 344 -8.11 3.65 -17.53
CA GLU A 344 -7.98 4.66 -18.57
C GLU A 344 -8.04 3.98 -19.93
N ILE A 345 -8.76 4.60 -20.86
CA ILE A 345 -8.87 4.15 -22.25
C ILE A 345 -8.48 5.32 -23.14
N ASP A 346 -7.44 5.14 -23.96
CA ASP A 346 -6.97 6.17 -24.88
C ASP A 346 -8.11 6.64 -25.81
N GLY A 347 -8.19 7.95 -26.00
CA GLY A 347 -9.23 8.60 -26.80
C GLY A 347 -10.49 9.00 -26.02
N TYR A 348 -10.65 8.59 -24.76
CA TYR A 348 -11.79 8.96 -23.91
C TYR A 348 -11.37 9.92 -22.79
N HIS A 349 -12.18 10.95 -22.55
CA HIS A 349 -11.91 11.95 -21.51
C HIS A 349 -12.17 11.40 -20.09
N LYS A 350 -13.22 10.60 -19.92
CA LYS A 350 -13.57 10.01 -18.61
C LYS A 350 -12.82 8.70 -18.38
N LYS A 351 -12.42 8.46 -17.13
CA LYS A 351 -11.82 7.22 -16.65
C LYS A 351 -12.87 6.37 -15.94
N ILE A 352 -12.70 5.05 -15.93
CA ILE A 352 -13.58 4.16 -15.17
C ILE A 352 -13.03 4.02 -13.75
N LEU A 353 -13.87 4.27 -12.76
CA LEU A 353 -13.58 4.07 -11.35
C LEU A 353 -14.12 2.70 -10.92
N LEU A 354 -13.25 1.71 -10.82
CA LEU A 354 -13.61 0.35 -10.44
C LEU A 354 -13.81 0.26 -8.93
N LEU A 355 -14.99 -0.17 -8.52
CA LEU A 355 -15.40 -0.30 -7.13
C LEU A 355 -15.84 -1.75 -6.88
N PHE A 356 -15.39 -2.35 -5.78
CA PHE A 356 -15.90 -3.65 -5.36
C PHE A 356 -17.00 -3.44 -4.34
N ARG A 357 -18.16 -4.07 -4.55
CA ARG A 357 -19.30 -3.94 -3.64
C ARG A 357 -18.92 -4.42 -2.24
N SER A 358 -18.85 -3.50 -1.27
CA SER A 358 -18.72 -3.84 0.14
C SER A 358 -20.10 -4.15 0.74
N LYS A 359 -20.15 -4.92 1.84
CA LYS A 359 -21.43 -5.27 2.51
C LYS A 359 -22.10 -4.07 3.18
N SER A 360 -21.41 -2.94 3.29
CA SER A 360 -21.91 -1.69 3.88
C SER A 360 -22.31 -0.69 2.80
N SER A 361 -23.31 0.15 3.10
CA SER A 361 -23.72 1.31 2.32
C SER A 361 -22.66 2.42 2.37
N GLU A 362 -21.47 2.14 1.84
CA GLU A 362 -20.35 3.07 1.81
C GLU A 362 -20.61 4.13 0.73
N LYS A 363 -20.79 5.39 1.14
CA LYS A 363 -20.91 6.52 0.20
C LYS A 363 -19.53 6.92 -0.28
N ILE A 364 -19.23 6.65 -1.54
CA ILE A 364 -17.97 7.07 -2.19
C ILE A 364 -18.21 8.37 -2.94
N SER A 365 -17.44 9.41 -2.62
CA SER A 365 -17.45 10.69 -3.33
C SER A 365 -16.34 10.74 -4.39
N TYR A 366 -16.73 10.98 -5.64
CA TYR A 366 -15.83 11.09 -6.78
C TYR A 366 -16.32 12.18 -7.75
N ASN A 367 -15.40 12.67 -8.59
CA ASN A 367 -15.71 13.70 -9.57
C ASN A 367 -16.39 13.07 -10.80
N LEU A 368 -17.67 13.39 -11.02
CA LEU A 368 -18.50 12.88 -12.12
C LEU A 368 -18.05 13.35 -13.51
N ASP A 369 -17.30 14.45 -13.60
CA ASP A 369 -16.76 14.97 -14.86
C ASP A 369 -15.54 14.17 -15.32
N LEU A 370 -14.84 13.53 -14.37
CA LEU A 370 -13.61 12.78 -14.63
C LEU A 370 -13.80 11.27 -14.60
N TYR A 371 -14.80 10.77 -13.87
CA TYR A 371 -14.95 9.34 -13.60
C TYR A 371 -16.35 8.80 -13.86
N VAL A 372 -16.41 7.59 -14.40
CA VAL A 372 -17.62 6.75 -14.49
C VAL A 372 -17.46 5.56 -13.53
N PRO A 373 -18.37 5.37 -12.56
CA PRO A 373 -18.24 4.26 -11.62
C PRO A 373 -18.56 2.92 -12.30
N LEU A 374 -17.77 1.89 -11.99
CA LEU A 374 -18.08 0.51 -12.30
C LEU A 374 -18.08 -0.30 -11.00
N VAL A 375 -19.27 -0.61 -10.50
CA VAL A 375 -19.43 -1.44 -9.31
C VAL A 375 -19.46 -2.91 -9.71
N VAL A 376 -18.58 -3.69 -9.09
CA VAL A 376 -18.40 -5.13 -9.35
C VAL A 376 -18.82 -5.94 -8.15
N ASP A 377 -19.58 -7.01 -8.42
CA ASP A 377 -19.86 -8.10 -7.50
C ASP A 377 -19.40 -9.46 -8.08
N SER A 378 -19.71 -10.56 -7.37
CA SER A 378 -19.31 -11.91 -7.79
C SER A 378 -19.89 -12.37 -9.14
N SER A 379 -20.94 -11.74 -9.65
CA SER A 379 -21.58 -12.07 -10.93
C SER A 379 -21.05 -11.23 -12.09
N THR A 380 -20.29 -10.18 -11.78
CA THR A 380 -19.88 -9.18 -12.75
C THR A 380 -18.74 -9.69 -13.61
N ILE A 381 -19.00 -9.86 -14.91
CA ILE A 381 -17.97 -10.19 -15.90
C ILE A 381 -17.38 -8.90 -16.47
N ILE A 382 -16.05 -8.79 -16.44
CA ILE A 382 -15.29 -7.69 -17.02
C ILE A 382 -14.80 -8.11 -18.41
N THR A 383 -15.27 -7.41 -19.43
CA THR A 383 -14.85 -7.58 -20.83
C THR A 383 -14.42 -6.25 -21.40
N GLU A 384 -13.59 -6.29 -22.43
CA GLU A 384 -13.14 -5.08 -23.14
C GLU A 384 -14.33 -4.28 -23.68
N GLN A 385 -15.29 -4.93 -24.34
CA GLN A 385 -16.51 -4.29 -24.84
C GLN A 385 -17.28 -3.54 -23.76
N ARG A 386 -17.40 -4.13 -22.55
CA ARG A 386 -18.08 -3.49 -21.43
C ARG A 386 -17.33 -2.24 -20.94
N LEU A 387 -16.01 -2.23 -20.97
CA LEU A 387 -15.23 -1.05 -20.59
C LEU A 387 -15.45 0.09 -21.57
N TYR A 388 -15.41 -0.19 -22.89
CA TYR A 388 -15.68 0.83 -23.91
C TYR A 388 -17.11 1.39 -23.82
N GLN A 389 -18.12 0.54 -23.57
CA GLN A 389 -19.51 0.97 -23.41
C GLN A 389 -19.75 1.94 -22.24
N LEU A 390 -18.87 1.95 -21.23
CA LEU A 390 -19.03 2.83 -20.06
C LEU A 390 -18.49 4.25 -20.29
N VAL A 391 -17.60 4.42 -21.26
CA VAL A 391 -16.90 5.70 -21.51
C VAL A 391 -17.30 6.36 -22.83
N GLN A 392 -17.98 5.62 -23.73
CA GLN A 392 -18.77 6.18 -24.83
C GLN A 392 -19.90 7.04 -24.30
#